data_AF-A0A4R4NHB8-F1
#
_entry.id   AF-A0A4R4NHB8-F1
#
_cell.length_a   1.000
_cell.length_b   1.000
_cell.length_c   1.000
_cell.angle_alpha   90.00
_cell.angle_beta   90.00
_cell.angle_gamma   90.00
#
_symmetry.space_group_name_H-M   'P 1'
#
loop_
_entity.id
_entity.type
_entity.pdbx_description
1 polymer ?
#
loop_
_entity_poly.entity_id
_entity_poly.type
_entity_poly.pdbx_seq_one_letter_code
_entity_poly.pdbx_strand_id
1 'polypeptide(L)' 'VPPLAPGDVIAFTMAGAYAWNISHHEFLMHPKPTFHYLR' A
#
# COMPACT_ATOMS: atom_id res chain seq x y z
N VAL A 1 1.08 -18.74 3.82
CA VAL A 1 0.05 -17.80 3.32
C VAL A 1 -1.01 -18.65 2.65
N PRO A 2 -2.30 -18.49 2.98
CA PRO A 2 -3.36 -19.20 2.24
C PRO A 2 -3.30 -18.84 0.75
N PRO A 3 -3.85 -19.66 -0.16
CA PRO A 3 -3.98 -19.30 -1.56
C PRO A 3 -4.71 -17.96 -1.72
N LEU A 4 -4.27 -17.15 -2.67
CA LEU A 4 -4.89 -15.86 -2.99
C LEU A 4 -5.74 -15.99 -4.25
N ALA A 5 -6.89 -15.32 -4.24
CA ALA A 5 -7.76 -15.16 -5.39
C ALA A 5 -7.84 -13.68 -5.82
N PRO A 6 -8.17 -13.40 -7.10
CA PRO A 6 -8.46 -12.03 -7.53
C PRO A 6 -9.57 -11.41 -6.69
N GLY A 7 -9.34 -10.18 -6.20
CA GLY A 7 -10.29 -9.46 -5.34
C GLY A 7 -10.01 -9.57 -3.84
N ASP A 8 -9.13 -10.48 -3.41
CA ASP A 8 -8.68 -10.53 -2.02
C ASP A 8 -7.92 -9.27 -1.62
N VAL A 9 -8.04 -8.88 -0.34
CA VAL A 9 -7.34 -7.72 0.22
C VAL A 9 -6.14 -8.19 1.03
N ILE A 10 -4.97 -7.61 0.73
CA ILE A 10 -3.72 -7.88 1.45
C ILE A 10 -3.42 -6.69 2.37
N ALA A 11 -3.26 -6.97 3.66
CA ALA A 11 -2.86 -5.98 4.65
C ALA A 11 -1.36 -6.09 4.97
N PHE A 12 -0.58 -5.09 4.57
CA PHE A 12 0.82 -4.96 4.99
C PHE A 12 0.88 -4.29 6.36
N THR A 13 1.27 -5.04 7.38
CA THR A 13 1.49 -4.49 8.72
C THR A 13 2.79 -3.69 8.77
N MET A 14 2.93 -2.80 9.76
CA MET A 14 4.14 -2.01 10.00
C MET A 14 4.56 -1.04 8.87
N ALA A 15 3.65 -0.66 7.97
CA ALA A 15 3.93 0.27 6.87
C ALA A 15 4.00 1.77 7.28
N GLY A 16 4.15 2.07 8.57
CA GLY A 16 4.12 3.45 9.09
C GLY A 16 5.46 4.19 8.97
N ALA A 17 6.59 3.49 9.05
CA ALA A 17 7.92 4.09 9.00
C ALA A 17 8.62 3.72 7.68
N TYR A 18 9.15 4.70 6.96
CA TYR A 18 9.96 4.49 5.75
C TYR A 18 9.31 3.58 4.69
N ALA A 19 8.00 3.68 4.51
CA ALA A 19 7.28 3.01 3.42
C ALA A 19 6.98 4.02 2.32
N TRP A 20 5.87 4.74 2.47
CA TRP A 20 5.47 5.76 1.49
C TRP A 20 6.57 6.79 1.25
N ASN A 21 7.18 7.34 2.29
CA ASN A 21 8.12 8.46 2.19
C ASN A 21 9.45 8.15 1.48
N ILE A 22 9.80 6.88 1.25
CA ILE A 22 11.01 6.51 0.48
C ILE A 22 10.69 5.86 -0.87
N SER A 23 9.41 5.77 -1.24
CA SER A 23 8.97 5.11 -2.46
C SER A 23 9.08 6.05 -3.68
N HIS A 24 9.27 5.48 -4.87
CA HIS A 24 9.39 6.20 -6.14
C HIS A 24 8.00 6.37 -6.82
N HIS A 25 7.15 7.24 -6.27
CA HIS A 25 5.71 7.26 -6.56
C HIS A 25 5.30 7.43 -8.03
N GLU A 26 6.13 8.08 -8.83
CA GLU A 26 5.74 8.47 -10.20
C GLU A 26 6.17 7.46 -11.28
N PHE A 27 6.83 6.37 -10.89
CA PHE A 27 7.22 5.34 -11.86
C PHE A 27 5.97 4.68 -12.47
N LEU A 28 5.91 4.65 -13.80
CA LEU A 28 4.77 4.12 -14.57
C LEU A 28 3.43 4.85 -14.36
N MET A 29 3.42 6.05 -13.75
CA MET A 29 2.28 6.97 -13.73
C MET A 29 0.99 6.38 -13.10
N HIS A 30 1.11 5.43 -12.16
CA HIS A 30 -0.04 4.94 -11.41
C HIS A 30 -0.59 6.03 -10.47
N PRO A 31 -1.91 6.08 -10.23
CA PRO A 31 -2.47 6.98 -9.23
C PRO A 31 -1.95 6.62 -7.82
N LYS A 32 -1.78 7.66 -6.99
CA LYS A 32 -1.35 7.50 -5.59
C LYS A 32 -2.45 6.82 -4.76
N PRO A 33 -2.10 6.05 -3.71
CA PRO A 33 -3.07 5.48 -2.80
C PRO A 33 -3.78 6.57 -1.98
N THR A 34 -4.99 6.25 -1.50
CA THR A 34 -5.73 7.09 -0.56
C THR A 34 -5.18 6.93 0.85
N PHE A 35 -5.06 8.04 1.58
CA PHE A 35 -4.68 8.05 3.00
C PHE A 35 -5.93 8.24 3.87
N HIS A 36 -6.13 7.33 4.83
CA HIS A 36 -7.17 7.42 5.84
C HIS A 36 -6.52 7.55 7.21
N TYR A 37 -6.75 8.68 7.90
CA TYR A 37 -6.23 8.93 9.25
C TYR A 37 -7.36 8.74 10.26
N LEU A 38 -7.21 7.74 11.13
CA LEU A 38 -8.14 7.46 12.22
C LEU A 38 -7.60 8.06 13.52
N ARG A 39 -8.49 8.43 14.44
CA ARG A 39 -8.15 8.99 15.75
C ARG A 39 -7.98 7.91 16.80
#